data_AF-A0A517VMA9-F1
#
_entry.id   AF-A0A517VMA9-F1
#
_cell.length_a   1.000
_cell.length_b   1.000
_cell.length_c   1.000
_cell.angle_alpha   90.00
_cell.angle_beta   90.00
_cell.angle_gamma   90.00
#
_symmetry.space_group_name_H-M   'P 1'
#
loop_
_entity.id
_entity.type
_entity.pdbx_description
1 polymer ?
#
loop_
_entity_poly.entity_id
_entity_poly.type
_entity_poly.pdbx_seq_one_letter_code
_entity_poly.pdbx_strand_id
1 'polypeptide(L)'
;MNYLFRRISHRQFLLFDYIRLFHADCQHWPTLENTCLYFNSNPRRTRVSLMILERHHLIEEIGGRFHIVDRHPLLMPFRGTVK
;
A
#
# COMPACT_ATOMS: atom_id res chain seq x y z
N MET A 1 10.54 -16.05 16.74
CA MET A 1 9.19 -15.66 16.28
C MET A 1 9.18 -15.69 14.77
N ASN A 2 8.21 -16.39 14.16
CA ASN A 2 8.17 -16.65 12.72
C ASN A 2 8.11 -15.34 11.92
N TYR A 3 9.25 -14.96 11.31
CA TYR A 3 9.37 -13.93 10.28
C TYR A 3 8.67 -14.41 9.00
N LEU A 4 7.35 -14.57 9.05
CA LEU A 4 6.52 -14.72 7.87
C LEU A 4 6.69 -13.44 7.05
N PHE A 5 7.59 -13.49 6.08
CA PHE A 5 7.84 -12.44 5.10
C PHE A 5 6.51 -11.80 4.68
N ARG A 6 6.33 -10.51 5.00
CA ARG A 6 5.13 -9.73 4.67
C ARG A 6 5.13 -9.46 3.17
N ARG A 7 4.71 -10.48 2.41
CA ARG A 7 4.74 -10.49 0.96
C ARG A 7 3.52 -9.75 0.42
N ILE A 8 3.76 -8.69 -0.34
CA ILE A 8 2.73 -7.93 -1.03
C ILE A 8 2.94 -7.99 -2.55
N SER A 9 1.85 -7.84 -3.30
CA SER A 9 1.90 -7.73 -4.76
C SER A 9 2.55 -6.42 -5.19
N HIS A 10 3.03 -6.37 -6.44
CA HIS A 10 3.59 -5.15 -7.03
C HIS A 10 2.64 -3.95 -6.91
N ARG A 11 1.33 -4.16 -7.15
CA ARG A 11 0.32 -3.11 -7.02
C ARG A 11 0.21 -2.56 -5.59
N GLN A 12 0.22 -3.43 -4.60
CA GLN A 12 0.18 -3.02 -3.19
C GLN A 12 1.46 -2.30 -2.78
N PHE A 13 2.61 -2.71 -3.32
CA PHE A 13 3.87 -2.01 -3.10
C PHE A 13 3.83 -0.59 -3.67
N LEU A 14 3.36 -0.42 -4.90
CA LEU A 14 3.19 0.92 -5.49
C LEU A 14 2.25 1.80 -4.66
N LEU A 15 1.15 1.23 -4.15
CA LEU A 15 0.24 1.95 -3.25
C LEU A 15 0.92 2.39 -1.95
N PHE A 16 1.69 1.49 -1.32
CA PHE A 16 2.46 1.81 -0.13
C PHE A 16 3.48 2.93 -0.41
N ASP A 17 4.22 2.83 -1.52
CA ASP A 17 5.22 3.83 -1.88
C ASP A 17 4.59 5.18 -2.21
N TYR A 18 3.44 5.20 -2.88
CA TYR A 18 2.65 6.42 -3.08
C TYR A 18 2.25 7.08 -1.74
N ILE A 19 1.71 6.31 -0.79
CA ILE A 19 1.32 6.86 0.54
C ILE A 19 2.53 7.46 1.25
N ARG A 20 3.68 6.77 1.17
CA ARG A 20 4.95 7.23 1.75
C ARG A 20 5.44 8.54 1.13
N LEU A 21 5.42 8.64 -0.20
CA LEU A 21 5.86 9.83 -0.94
C LEU A 21 4.90 11.00 -0.74
N PHE A 22 3.58 10.75 -0.80
CA PHE A 22 2.57 11.77 -0.58
C PHE A 22 2.74 12.46 0.79
N HIS A 23 3.08 11.69 1.83
CA HIS A 23 3.39 12.26 3.14
C HIS A 23 4.66 13.10 3.17
N ALA A 24 5.71 12.63 2.49
CA ALA A 24 6.96 13.38 2.39
C ALA A 24 6.75 14.73 1.67
N ASP A 25 5.92 14.75 0.64
CA ASP A 25 5.73 15.92 -0.22
C ASP A 25 4.69 16.92 0.32
N CYS A 26 3.57 16.41 0.86
CA CYS A 26 2.43 17.24 1.24
C CYS A 26 2.30 17.47 2.75
N GLN A 27 3.16 16.87 3.57
CA GLN A 27 3.02 16.83 5.04
C GLN A 27 1.64 16.34 5.49
N HIS A 28 0.98 15.53 4.67
CA HIS A 28 -0.36 15.02 4.92
C HIS A 28 -0.53 13.61 4.37
N TRP A 29 -1.65 12.98 4.71
CA TRP A 29 -1.93 11.59 4.36
C TRP A 29 -3.00 11.53 3.27
N PRO A 30 -2.84 10.68 2.24
CA PRO A 30 -3.79 10.60 1.14
C PRO A 30 -5.09 9.95 1.58
N THR A 31 -6.19 10.40 0.98
CA THR A 31 -7.50 9.76 1.09
C THR A 31 -7.64 8.65 0.03
N LEU A 32 -8.74 7.89 0.12
CA LEU A 32 -9.07 6.89 -0.91
C LEU A 32 -9.24 7.55 -2.28
N GLU A 33 -9.85 8.73 -2.32
CA GLU A 33 -10.09 9.48 -3.56
C GLU A 33 -8.77 9.90 -4.22
N ASN A 34 -7.85 10.50 -3.47
CA ASN A 34 -6.51 10.87 -3.96
C ASN A 34 -5.80 9.65 -4.56
N THR A 35 -5.87 8.54 -3.85
CA THR A 35 -5.25 7.27 -4.27
C THR A 35 -5.88 6.73 -5.55
N CYS A 36 -7.21 6.79 -5.68
CA CYS A 36 -7.91 6.33 -6.88
C CYS A 36 -7.62 7.22 -8.09
N LEU A 37 -7.54 8.53 -7.89
CA LEU A 37 -7.17 9.50 -8.93
C LEU A 37 -5.75 9.24 -9.43
N TYR A 38 -4.78 9.09 -8.52
CA TYR A 38 -3.37 8.86 -8.89
C TYR A 38 -3.19 7.57 -9.70
N PHE A 39 -3.80 6.46 -9.28
CA PHE A 39 -3.68 5.17 -9.95
C PHE A 39 -4.69 4.96 -11.08
N ASN A 40 -5.51 5.97 -11.41
CA ASN A 40 -6.66 5.87 -12.32
C ASN A 40 -7.43 4.56 -12.12
N SER A 41 -7.86 4.30 -10.87
CA SER A 41 -8.32 2.97 -10.46
C SER A 41 -9.67 2.99 -9.76
N ASN A 42 -10.38 1.88 -9.89
CA ASN A 42 -11.69 1.71 -9.27
C ASN A 42 -11.57 1.73 -7.73
N PRO A 43 -12.42 2.50 -7.02
CA PRO A 43 -12.40 2.61 -5.56
C PRO A 43 -12.46 1.27 -4.83
N ARG A 44 -13.25 0.31 -5.31
CA ARG A 44 -13.36 -1.02 -4.69
C ARG A 44 -12.04 -1.79 -4.76
N ARG A 45 -11.35 -1.75 -5.92
CA ARG A 45 -10.06 -2.45 -6.09
C ARG A 45 -8.96 -1.80 -5.26
N THR A 46 -8.94 -0.47 -5.21
CA THR A 46 -7.99 0.28 -4.37
C THR A 46 -8.22 -0.02 -2.90
N ARG A 47 -9.48 -0.01 -2.44
CA ARG A 47 -9.83 -0.29 -1.04
C ARG A 47 -9.43 -1.71 -0.61
N VAL A 48 -9.64 -2.73 -1.46
CA VAL A 48 -9.14 -4.09 -1.19
C VAL A 48 -7.61 -4.11 -1.03
N SER A 49 -6.89 -3.37 -1.87
CA SER A 49 -5.43 -3.31 -1.78
C SER A 49 -4.94 -2.62 -0.51
N LEU A 50 -5.62 -1.55 -0.09
CA LEU A 50 -5.35 -0.83 1.16
C LEU A 50 -5.66 -1.70 2.38
N MET A 51 -6.79 -2.41 2.40
CA MET A 51 -7.12 -3.35 3.48
C MET A 51 -6.05 -4.45 3.65
N ILE A 52 -5.43 -4.89 2.55
CA ILE A 52 -4.33 -5.86 2.62
C ILE A 52 -3.10 -5.21 3.27
N LEU A 53 -2.76 -3.98 2.93
CA LEU A 53 -1.66 -3.25 3.56
C LEU A 53 -1.93 -2.99 5.05
N GLU A 54 -3.16 -2.65 5.44
CA GLU A 54 -3.59 -2.50 6.84
C GLU A 54 -3.48 -3.81 7.61
N ARG A 55 -3.96 -4.93 7.03
CA ARG A 55 -3.84 -6.26 7.62
C ARG A 55 -2.37 -6.66 7.86
N HIS A 56 -1.46 -6.15 7.04
CA HIS A 56 -0.03 -6.37 7.21
C HIS A 56 0.65 -5.35 8.15
N HIS A 57 -0.13 -4.48 8.80
CA HIS A 57 0.35 -3.39 9.67
C HIS A 57 1.36 -2.47 8.97
N LEU A 58 1.22 -2.30 7.65
CA LEU A 58 2.09 -1.40 6.87
C LEU A 58 1.53 0.01 6.85
N ILE A 59 0.21 0.12 6.84
CA ILE A 59 -0.55 1.36 6.94
C ILE A 59 -1.70 1.22 7.95
N GLU A 60 -2.35 2.32 8.27
CA GLU A 60 -3.61 2.35 9.02
C GLU A 60 -4.44 3.56 8.54
N GLU A 61 -5.78 3.46 8.62
CA GLU A 61 -6.73 4.51 8.25
C GLU A 61 -7.15 5.33 9.50
N ILE A 62 -6.77 6.61 9.55
CA ILE A 62 -7.19 7.56 10.59
C ILE A 62 -7.98 8.70 9.94
N GLY A 63 -9.25 8.84 10.31
CA GLY A 63 -10.10 9.92 9.81
C GLY A 63 -10.26 9.93 8.28
N GLY A 64 -10.28 8.74 7.65
CA GLY A 64 -10.41 8.58 6.19
C GLY A 64 -9.12 8.79 5.40
N ARG A 65 -7.97 8.83 6.08
CA ARG A 65 -6.65 9.02 5.47
C ARG A 65 -5.70 7.89 5.86
N PHE A 66 -4.83 7.51 4.94
CA PHE A 66 -3.93 6.37 5.11
C PHE A 66 -2.54 6.83 5.55
N HIS A 67 -2.10 6.38 6.72
CA HIS A 67 -0.77 6.69 7.25
C HIS A 67 0.12 5.45 7.29
N ILE A 68 1.44 5.65 7.23
CA ILE A 68 2.43 4.56 7.31
C ILE A 68 2.66 4.18 8.77
N VAL A 69 2.62 2.88 9.07
CA VAL A 69 2.84 2.31 10.41
C VAL A 69 4.19 1.61 10.52
N ASP A 70 4.62 0.89 9.48
CA ASP A 70 5.85 0.09 9.51
C ASP A 70 6.79 0.39 8.32
N ARG A 71 8.07 0.06 8.50
CA ARG A 71 9.15 0.34 7.55
C ARG A 71 9.21 -0.73 6.46
N HIS A 72 8.94 -0.28 5.23
CA HIS A 72 9.19 -0.92 3.93
C HIS A 72 8.78 -2.40 3.78
N PRO A 73 7.69 -2.69 3.05
CA PRO A 73 7.34 -4.05 2.70
C PRO A 73 8.28 -4.66 1.66
N LEU A 74 8.46 -5.97 1.73
CA LEU A 74 9.20 -6.73 0.73
C LEU A 74 8.29 -7.08 -0.45
N LEU A 75 8.73 -6.75 -1.66
CA LEU A 75 8.08 -7.17 -2.90
C LEU A 75 8.06 -8.70 -3.00
N MET A 76 6.95 -9.28 -3.49
CA MET A 76 6.97 -10.67 -3.91
C MET A 76 7.99 -10.86 -5.04
N PRO A 77 8.89 -11.85 -4.98
CA PRO A 77 9.67 -12.24 -6.14
C PRO A 77 8.69 -12.67 -7.24
N PHE A 78 8.87 -12.11 -8.44
CA PHE A 78 8.11 -12.48 -9.62
C PHE A 78 8.14 -14.01 -9.76
N ARG A 79 7.00 -14.68 -9.62
CA ARG A 79 6.82 -16.07 -10.09
C ARG A 79 6.66 -16.02 -11.61
N GLY A 80 7.71 -15.60 -12.31
CA GLY A 80 7.87 -15.93 -13.71
C GLY A 80 8.15 -17.43 -13.78
N THR A 81 7.18 -18.21 -14.25
CA THR A 81 7.46 -19.55 -14.78
C THR A 81 8.54 -19.40 -15.84
N VAL A 82 9.76 -19.84 -15.52
CA VAL A 82 10.78 -20.14 -16.52
C VAL A 82 10.17 -21.22 -17.40
N LYS A 83 9.84 -20.86 -18.65
CA LYS A 83 9.60 -21.81 -19.72
C LYS A 83 10.91 -22.02 -20.46
#